data_AF-A0A1J3IR78-F1
#
_entry.id   AF-A0A1J3IR78-F1
#
_cell.length_a   1.000
_cell.length_b   1.000
_cell.length_c   1.000
_cell.angle_alpha   90.00
_cell.angle_beta   90.00
_cell.angle_gamma   90.00
#
_symmetry.space_group_name_H-M   'P 1'
#
loop_
_entity.id
_entity.type
_entity.pdbx_description
1 polymer ?
#
loop_
_entity_poly.entity_id
_entity_poly.type
_entity_poly.pdbx_seq_one_letter_code
_entity_poly.pdbx_strand_id
1 'polypeptide(L)'
;QLTNATDRQIGHAFFKQPIVFEPSESVSFSTHFVCALVPSGDKSGHGMAFVVSYSLDFNNAEPTRYFGVFNQNGSESTRVLAVELDISLAPELKDISDNHVGIDKNSAESLVSANASYFSDKHGKNESIKLLSGKPIQVWVDYQGTTLNVSLAPLKNQKPSQPLLSSTSINL
;
A
#
# COMPACT_ATOMS: atom_id res chain seq x y z
N GLN A 1 9.36 -13.55 1.22
CA GLN A 1 8.91 -13.16 2.57
C GLN A 1 9.63 -11.87 2.93
N LEU A 2 8.90 -10.78 3.24
CA LEU A 2 9.51 -9.49 3.58
C LEU A 2 9.95 -9.42 5.04
N THR A 3 9.10 -9.89 5.96
CA THR A 3 9.34 -9.89 7.41
C THR A 3 8.97 -11.24 8.04
N ASN A 4 9.48 -11.52 9.23
CA ASN A 4 9.10 -12.68 10.03
C ASN A 4 8.55 -12.24 11.41
N ALA A 5 8.34 -13.18 12.33
CA ALA A 5 7.78 -12.91 13.66
C ALA A 5 8.74 -12.17 14.63
N THR A 6 9.90 -11.70 14.16
CA THR A 6 10.84 -10.92 14.98
C THR A 6 10.34 -9.49 15.12
N ASP A 7 10.43 -8.96 16.34
CA ASP A 7 9.99 -7.60 16.66
C ASP A 7 10.74 -6.53 15.83
N ARG A 8 9.97 -5.53 15.37
CA ARG A 8 10.48 -4.29 14.73
C ARG A 8 11.39 -4.51 13.51
N GLN A 9 11.11 -5.54 12.70
CA GLN A 9 11.82 -5.72 11.44
C GLN A 9 11.33 -4.78 10.34
N ILE A 10 12.27 -4.35 9.50
CA ILE A 10 12.03 -3.72 8.20
C ILE A 10 12.50 -4.69 7.12
N GLY A 11 11.72 -4.84 6.06
CA GLY A 11 12.08 -5.68 4.92
C GLY A 11 11.67 -5.02 3.61
N HIS A 12 12.59 -4.94 2.65
CA HIS A 12 12.35 -4.37 1.33
C HIS A 12 12.68 -5.37 0.23
N ALA A 13 11.95 -5.30 -0.88
CA ALA A 13 12.28 -5.99 -2.11
C ALA A 13 11.99 -5.07 -3.29
N PHE A 14 13.04 -4.66 -4.00
CA PHE A 14 12.94 -3.78 -5.17
C PHE A 14 13.35 -4.52 -6.44
N PHE A 15 12.75 -4.15 -7.56
CA PHE A 15 13.21 -4.59 -8.87
C PHE A 15 14.64 -4.07 -9.10
N LYS A 16 15.54 -4.93 -9.59
CA LYS A 16 16.98 -4.63 -9.64
C LYS A 16 17.33 -3.50 -10.61
N GLN A 17 16.58 -3.36 -11.69
CA GLN A 17 16.78 -2.32 -12.68
C GLN A 17 15.76 -1.19 -12.48
N PRO A 18 16.18 0.09 -12.44
CA PRO A 18 15.23 1.19 -12.39
C PRO A 18 14.30 1.19 -13.60
N ILE A 19 13.04 1.54 -13.37
CA ILE A 19 12.09 1.82 -14.45
C ILE A 19 12.24 3.31 -14.79
N VAL A 20 12.47 3.62 -16.07
CA VAL A 20 12.66 4.99 -16.54
C VAL A 20 11.31 5.52 -17.04
N PHE A 21 10.89 6.67 -16.51
CA PHE A 21 9.75 7.43 -17.01
C PHE A 21 10.23 8.52 -17.96
N GLU A 22 9.80 8.46 -19.21
CA GLU A 22 10.16 9.44 -20.23
C GLU A 22 9.29 10.70 -20.10
N PRO A 23 9.88 11.91 -19.95
CA PRO A 23 9.11 13.14 -19.73
C PRO A 23 8.14 13.52 -20.87
N SER A 24 8.34 12.97 -22.06
CA SER A 24 7.53 13.27 -23.25
C SER A 24 6.23 12.47 -23.35
N GLU A 25 6.05 11.47 -22.48
CA GLU A 25 4.89 10.57 -22.52
C GLU A 25 4.11 10.62 -21.21
N SER A 26 2.80 10.38 -21.30
CA SER A 26 1.99 10.21 -20.10
C SER A 26 2.39 8.90 -19.41
N VAL A 27 2.89 9.00 -18.18
CA VAL A 27 3.29 7.84 -17.39
C VAL A 27 2.07 6.98 -17.07
N SER A 28 2.19 5.68 -17.30
CA SER A 28 1.20 4.70 -16.88
C SER A 28 1.89 3.39 -16.50
N PHE A 29 1.33 2.72 -15.49
CA PHE A 29 1.72 1.37 -15.14
C PHE A 29 0.54 0.65 -14.49
N SER A 30 0.57 -0.67 -14.55
CA SER A 30 -0.29 -1.53 -13.74
C SER A 30 0.56 -2.58 -13.07
N THR A 31 0.27 -2.85 -11.81
CA THR A 31 0.82 -4.01 -11.11
C THR A 31 -0.29 -4.80 -10.42
N HIS A 32 -0.08 -6.11 -10.35
CA HIS A 32 -0.94 -7.05 -9.65
C HIS A 32 -0.05 -7.97 -8.84
N PHE A 33 -0.38 -8.12 -7.56
CA PHE A 33 0.33 -9.04 -6.69
C PHE A 33 -0.63 -9.71 -5.70
N VAL A 34 -0.16 -10.80 -5.14
CA VAL A 34 -0.87 -11.57 -4.11
C VAL A 34 -0.01 -11.57 -2.85
N CYS A 35 -0.62 -11.23 -1.72
CA CYS A 35 0.04 -11.23 -0.42
C CYS A 35 -0.84 -11.88 0.65
N ALA A 36 -0.24 -12.23 1.78
CA ALA A 36 -0.96 -12.69 2.96
C ALA A 36 -0.26 -12.14 4.21
N LEU A 37 -1.03 -11.47 5.07
CA LEU A 37 -0.56 -11.00 6.37
C LEU A 37 -1.00 -12.02 7.42
N VAL A 38 -0.05 -12.80 7.92
CA VAL A 38 -0.29 -13.93 8.82
C VAL A 38 -0.17 -13.45 10.27
N PRO A 39 -1.20 -13.64 11.12
CA PRO A 39 -1.13 -13.31 12.53
C PRO A 39 0.02 -14.06 13.23
N SER A 40 0.71 -13.37 14.15
CA SER A 40 1.78 -13.96 14.95
C SER A 40 1.56 -13.65 16.44
N GLY A 41 0.90 -14.55 17.16
CA GLY A 41 0.57 -14.35 18.58
C GLY A 41 -0.30 -13.11 18.85
N ASP A 42 -0.14 -12.51 20.03
CA ASP A 42 -0.96 -11.38 20.49
C ASP A 42 -0.56 -10.02 19.90
N LYS A 43 0.68 -9.90 19.40
CA LYS A 43 1.21 -8.68 18.78
C LYS A 43 1.50 -8.95 17.31
N SER A 44 0.71 -8.35 16.43
CA SER A 44 0.99 -8.41 14.99
C SER A 44 1.81 -7.19 14.54
N GLY A 45 2.35 -7.28 13.32
CA GLY A 45 3.12 -6.19 12.70
C GLY A 45 2.26 -4.98 12.36
N HIS A 46 2.73 -4.12 11.46
CA HIS A 46 2.02 -2.88 11.11
C HIS A 46 1.49 -2.90 9.68
N GLY A 47 2.05 -3.75 8.83
CA GLY A 47 1.47 -4.01 7.51
C GLY A 47 2.55 -4.21 6.46
N MET A 48 2.21 -3.86 5.23
CA MET A 48 3.12 -3.84 4.10
C MET A 48 2.70 -2.75 3.11
N ALA A 49 3.62 -2.32 2.25
CA ALA A 49 3.32 -1.39 1.19
C ALA A 49 3.88 -1.85 -0.17
N PHE A 50 3.15 -1.55 -1.25
CA PHE A 50 3.74 -1.44 -2.58
C PHE A 50 4.34 -0.04 -2.72
N VAL A 51 5.58 0.06 -3.21
CA VAL A 51 6.34 1.31 -3.20
C VAL A 51 6.91 1.61 -4.58
N VAL A 52 6.69 2.85 -5.03
CA VAL A 52 7.43 3.48 -6.14
C VAL A 52 8.28 4.58 -5.53
N SER A 53 9.60 4.51 -5.72
CA SER A 53 10.54 5.46 -5.14
C SER A 53 11.58 5.89 -6.16
N TYR A 54 11.97 7.16 -6.09
CA TYR A 54 13.08 7.70 -6.89
C TYR A 54 14.45 7.09 -6.50
N SER A 55 14.60 6.65 -5.25
CA SER A 55 15.86 6.15 -4.69
C SER A 55 15.65 4.90 -3.82
N LEU A 56 16.70 4.11 -3.67
CA LEU A 56 16.75 2.99 -2.71
C LEU A 56 17.42 3.39 -1.38
N ASP A 57 17.77 4.66 -1.21
CA ASP A 57 18.31 5.21 0.03
C ASP A 57 17.17 5.52 1.01
N PHE A 58 17.04 4.66 2.03
CA PHE A 58 16.08 4.78 3.12
C PHE A 58 16.77 4.94 4.48
N ASN A 59 17.98 5.51 4.53
CA ASN A 59 18.74 5.64 5.78
C ASN A 59 18.03 6.42 6.88
N ASN A 60 17.12 7.33 6.51
CA ASN A 60 16.32 8.14 7.44
C ASN A 60 14.91 7.58 7.64
N ALA A 61 14.59 6.40 7.11
CA ALA A 61 13.29 5.81 7.27
C ALA A 61 13.17 5.04 8.59
N GLU A 62 11.98 5.05 9.16
CA GLU A 62 11.69 4.45 10.45
C GLU A 62 10.92 3.12 10.28
N PRO A 63 11.05 2.18 11.23
CA PRO A 63 10.28 0.94 11.22
C PRO A 63 8.80 1.23 11.53
N THR A 64 8.03 0.18 11.78
CA THR A 64 6.67 0.29 12.33
C THR A 64 5.70 0.96 11.34
N ARG A 65 5.03 2.04 11.76
CA ARG A 65 3.96 2.75 11.03
C ARG A 65 4.45 3.54 9.82
N TYR A 66 5.78 3.57 9.63
CA TYR A 66 6.42 4.25 8.52
C TYR A 66 6.93 3.28 7.43
N PHE A 67 6.62 1.98 7.59
CA PHE A 67 6.91 0.89 6.64
C PHE A 67 8.37 0.74 6.19
N GLY A 68 9.33 1.41 6.85
CA GLY A 68 10.73 1.44 6.43
C GLY A 68 11.01 2.32 5.21
N VAL A 69 10.05 3.15 4.80
CA VAL A 69 10.18 4.06 3.64
C VAL A 69 9.89 5.53 3.96
N PHE A 70 9.24 5.81 5.09
CA PHE A 70 8.95 7.15 5.59
C PHE A 70 9.58 7.39 6.97
N ASN A 71 9.43 8.61 7.49
CA ASN A 71 9.70 8.96 8.89
C ASN A 71 8.66 9.94 9.41
N GLN A 72 8.74 10.25 10.72
CA GLN A 72 7.78 11.12 11.41
C GLN A 72 7.64 12.53 10.82
N ASN A 73 8.68 13.04 10.16
CA ASN A 73 8.66 14.42 9.67
C ASN A 73 7.97 14.55 8.32
N GLY A 74 7.89 13.48 7.53
CA GLY A 74 7.53 13.54 6.12
C GLY A 74 8.44 14.51 5.33
N SER A 75 8.51 14.36 4.01
CA SER A 75 9.21 15.36 3.20
C SER A 75 8.88 15.20 1.73
N GLU A 76 8.62 16.31 1.03
CA GLU A 76 8.57 16.32 -0.44
C GLU A 76 9.86 15.80 -1.08
N SER A 77 10.99 15.85 -0.36
CA SER A 77 12.26 15.28 -0.83
C SER A 77 12.31 13.75 -0.81
N THR A 78 11.42 13.09 -0.05
CA THR A 78 11.32 11.63 0.06
C THR A 78 11.04 11.00 -1.31
N ARG A 79 10.18 11.64 -2.13
CA ARG A 79 9.82 11.20 -3.50
C ARG A 79 9.43 9.72 -3.55
N VAL A 80 8.51 9.36 -2.66
CA VAL A 80 7.94 8.02 -2.51
C VAL A 80 6.44 8.09 -2.67
N LEU A 81 5.90 7.20 -3.50
CA LEU A 81 4.50 6.81 -3.53
C LEU A 81 4.38 5.43 -2.89
N ALA A 82 3.45 5.27 -1.95
CA ALA A 82 3.13 4.00 -1.32
C ALA A 82 1.63 3.69 -1.47
N VAL A 83 1.34 2.40 -1.64
CA VAL A 83 0.00 1.83 -1.42
C VAL A 83 0.14 0.88 -0.25
N GLU A 84 -0.33 1.31 0.92
CA GLU A 84 -0.22 0.57 2.18
C GLU A 84 -1.40 -0.38 2.41
N LEU A 85 -1.11 -1.48 3.08
CA LEU A 85 -2.05 -2.41 3.69
C LEU A 85 -1.77 -2.40 5.19
N ASP A 86 -2.41 -1.49 5.91
CA ASP A 86 -2.15 -1.24 7.33
C ASP A 86 -3.06 -2.10 8.23
N ILE A 87 -2.42 -2.74 9.21
CA ILE A 87 -3.03 -3.64 10.20
C ILE A 87 -2.89 -3.12 11.65
N SER A 88 -2.51 -1.86 11.81
CA SER A 88 -2.29 -1.17 13.07
C SER A 88 -2.99 0.18 13.03
N LEU A 89 -3.43 0.67 14.19
CA LEU A 89 -3.99 2.01 14.31
C LEU A 89 -2.91 2.95 14.88
N ALA A 90 -2.53 3.96 14.11
CA ALA A 90 -1.65 5.06 14.50
C ALA A 90 -2.43 6.39 14.44
N PRO A 91 -3.06 6.84 15.55
CA PRO A 91 -3.84 8.07 15.57
C PRO A 91 -3.05 9.32 15.15
N GLU A 92 -1.73 9.33 15.39
CA GLU A 92 -0.82 10.40 14.97
C GLU A 92 -0.68 10.54 13.44
N LEU A 93 -0.96 9.47 12.69
CA LEU A 93 -1.00 9.46 11.22
C LEU A 93 -2.42 9.63 10.67
N LYS A 94 -3.41 9.84 11.55
CA LYS A 94 -4.83 9.98 11.23
C LYS A 94 -5.44 8.71 10.61
N ASP A 95 -4.90 7.56 10.97
CA ASP A 95 -5.45 6.27 10.58
C ASP A 95 -6.92 6.15 10.93
N ILE A 96 -7.70 5.61 9.99
CA ILE A 96 -9.14 5.45 10.13
C ILE A 96 -9.53 4.16 10.86
N SER A 97 -8.64 3.16 10.88
CA SER A 97 -8.81 1.88 11.58
C SER A 97 -7.50 1.10 11.64
N ASP A 98 -7.48 -0.03 12.34
CA ASP A 98 -6.40 -1.03 12.33
C ASP A 98 -6.53 -2.05 11.18
N ASN A 99 -7.28 -1.73 10.13
CA ASN A 99 -7.50 -2.61 8.98
C ASN A 99 -7.90 -1.78 7.74
N HIS A 100 -6.95 -1.04 7.19
CA HIS A 100 -7.21 -0.11 6.10
C HIS A 100 -6.18 -0.19 4.97
N VAL A 101 -6.53 0.43 3.85
CA VAL A 101 -5.68 0.63 2.68
C VAL A 101 -5.52 2.12 2.50
N GLY A 102 -4.30 2.57 2.22
CA GLY A 102 -3.95 3.97 2.03
C GLY A 102 -3.18 4.20 0.73
N ILE A 103 -3.28 5.42 0.21
CA ILE A 103 -2.36 5.96 -0.81
C ILE A 103 -1.56 7.06 -0.16
N ASP A 104 -0.26 6.85 -0.02
CA ASP A 104 0.62 7.78 0.69
C ASP A 104 1.63 8.37 -0.27
N LYS A 105 1.88 9.67 -0.12
CA LYS A 105 2.82 10.41 -0.94
C LYS A 105 3.71 11.21 -0.02
N ASN A 106 5.01 10.90 -0.04
CA ASN A 106 6.06 11.64 0.67
C ASN A 106 5.97 11.66 2.22
N SER A 107 4.93 11.08 2.81
CA SER A 107 4.71 10.87 4.24
C SER A 107 3.90 9.58 4.46
N ALA A 108 3.80 9.12 5.72
CA ALA A 108 2.93 8.01 6.11
C ALA A 108 1.50 8.47 6.49
N GLU A 109 1.16 9.75 6.34
CA GLU A 109 -0.25 10.20 6.44
C GLU A 109 -0.87 10.06 5.05
N SER A 110 -1.83 9.14 4.87
CA SER A 110 -2.43 8.88 3.57
C SER A 110 -3.15 10.10 2.99
N LEU A 111 -3.00 10.31 1.67
CA LEU A 111 -3.81 11.27 0.92
C LEU A 111 -5.28 10.85 0.87
N VAL A 112 -5.52 9.55 0.76
CA VAL A 112 -6.84 8.92 0.82
C VAL A 112 -6.70 7.52 1.39
N SER A 113 -7.64 7.13 2.25
CA SER A 113 -7.68 5.79 2.84
C SER A 113 -9.12 5.27 2.95
N ALA A 114 -9.25 3.95 3.02
CA ALA A 114 -10.53 3.27 3.23
C ALA A 114 -10.31 1.96 3.99
N ASN A 115 -11.28 1.57 4.82
CA ASN A 115 -11.27 0.27 5.48
C ASN A 115 -11.19 -0.83 4.42
N ALA A 116 -10.34 -1.84 4.68
CA ALA A 116 -10.06 -2.87 3.70
C ALA A 116 -11.35 -3.60 3.30
N SER A 117 -11.69 -3.48 2.02
CA SER A 117 -12.89 -4.06 1.42
C SER A 117 -12.70 -4.18 -0.09
N TYR A 118 -13.61 -4.89 -0.75
CA TYR A 118 -13.65 -4.97 -2.21
C TYR A 118 -15.07 -4.84 -2.72
N PHE A 119 -15.23 -4.24 -3.90
CA PHE A 119 -16.53 -4.22 -4.57
C PHE A 119 -16.82 -5.61 -5.16
N SER A 120 -17.86 -6.28 -4.64
CA SER A 120 -18.32 -7.56 -5.17
C SER A 120 -19.26 -7.31 -6.34
N ASP A 121 -18.78 -7.47 -7.57
CA ASP A 121 -19.59 -7.32 -8.79
C ASP A 121 -20.82 -8.24 -8.78
N LYS A 122 -20.70 -9.42 -8.17
CA LYS A 122 -21.79 -10.38 -8.00
C LYS A 122 -22.90 -9.85 -7.10
N HIS A 123 -22.55 -9.14 -6.03
CA HIS A 123 -23.51 -8.65 -5.04
C HIS A 123 -23.82 -7.16 -5.16
N GLY A 124 -23.13 -6.44 -6.04
CA GLY A 124 -23.29 -5.00 -6.29
C GLY A 124 -22.95 -4.13 -5.08
N LYS A 125 -22.05 -4.57 -4.19
CA LYS A 125 -21.71 -3.85 -2.95
C LYS A 125 -20.30 -4.14 -2.47
N ASN A 126 -19.78 -3.26 -1.61
CA ASN A 126 -18.52 -3.50 -0.92
C ASN A 126 -18.65 -4.60 0.15
N GLU A 127 -17.67 -5.49 0.19
CA GLU A 127 -17.52 -6.53 1.19
C GLU A 127 -16.20 -6.38 1.93
N SER A 128 -16.24 -6.44 3.26
CA SER A 128 -15.07 -6.27 4.11
C SER A 128 -14.03 -7.37 3.92
N ILE A 129 -12.76 -6.99 3.94
CA ILE A 129 -11.60 -7.87 3.97
C ILE A 129 -10.87 -7.64 5.29
N LYS A 130 -10.55 -8.72 6.00
CA LYS A 130 -9.59 -8.66 7.10
C LYS A 130 -8.19 -8.92 6.55
N LEU A 131 -7.35 -7.89 6.53
CA LEU A 131 -5.98 -7.96 6.03
C LEU A 131 -5.16 -8.99 6.82
N LEU A 132 -5.19 -8.87 8.15
CA LEU A 132 -4.57 -9.79 9.09
C LEU A 132 -5.42 -11.06 9.31
N SER A 133 -5.64 -11.82 8.24
CA SER A 133 -6.40 -13.08 8.28
C SER A 133 -5.55 -14.31 7.94
N GLY A 134 -4.33 -14.11 7.45
CA GLY A 134 -3.49 -15.16 6.86
C GLY A 134 -4.01 -15.72 5.53
N LYS A 135 -5.15 -15.24 5.04
CA LYS A 135 -5.69 -15.65 3.74
C LYS A 135 -5.05 -14.81 2.63
N PRO A 136 -4.80 -15.39 1.45
CA PRO A 136 -4.25 -14.63 0.33
C PRO A 136 -5.24 -13.57 -0.20
N ILE A 137 -4.74 -12.36 -0.38
CA ILE A 137 -5.43 -11.18 -0.90
C ILE A 137 -4.72 -10.75 -2.17
N GLN A 138 -5.48 -10.39 -3.18
CA GLN A 138 -5.01 -9.80 -4.42
C GLN A 138 -5.09 -8.28 -4.33
N VAL A 139 -4.08 -7.61 -4.85
CA VAL A 139 -4.01 -6.15 -4.92
C VAL A 139 -3.68 -5.76 -6.34
N TRP A 140 -4.46 -4.82 -6.89
CA TRP A 140 -4.19 -4.17 -8.16
C TRP A 140 -3.91 -2.69 -7.90
N VAL A 141 -2.85 -2.19 -8.52
CA VAL A 141 -2.49 -0.77 -8.51
C VAL A 141 -2.35 -0.35 -9.96
N ASP A 142 -3.26 0.50 -10.42
CA ASP A 142 -3.29 1.02 -11.78
C ASP A 142 -3.07 2.53 -11.76
N TYR A 143 -2.02 2.96 -12.44
CA TYR A 143 -1.68 4.35 -12.59
C TYR A 143 -1.81 4.77 -14.06
N GLN A 144 -2.53 5.87 -14.31
CA GLN A 144 -2.67 6.45 -15.63
C GLN A 144 -2.71 7.97 -15.54
N GLY A 145 -1.70 8.63 -16.11
CA GLY A 145 -1.60 10.09 -16.13
C GLY A 145 -1.36 10.62 -14.72
N THR A 146 -2.42 11.05 -14.03
CA THR A 146 -2.35 11.45 -12.61
C THR A 146 -3.27 10.63 -11.69
N THR A 147 -3.94 9.62 -12.26
CA THR A 147 -4.93 8.82 -11.55
C THR A 147 -4.32 7.53 -11.07
N LEU A 148 -4.38 7.28 -9.76
CA LEU A 148 -4.01 6.02 -9.13
C LEU A 148 -5.27 5.34 -8.59
N ASN A 149 -5.56 4.15 -9.10
CA ASN A 149 -6.64 3.30 -8.64
C ASN A 149 -6.06 2.09 -7.91
N VAL A 150 -6.62 1.78 -6.73
CA VAL A 150 -6.25 0.62 -5.93
C VAL A 150 -7.47 -0.27 -5.75
N SER A 151 -7.34 -1.55 -6.08
CA SER A 151 -8.40 -2.55 -5.89
C SER A 151 -7.87 -3.72 -5.07
N LEU A 152 -8.70 -4.26 -4.18
CA LEU A 152 -8.41 -5.49 -3.44
C LEU A 152 -9.43 -6.57 -3.81
N ALA A 153 -9.10 -7.84 -3.64
CA ALA A 153 -10.09 -8.92 -3.59
C ALA A 153 -9.50 -10.21 -2.97
N PRO A 154 -10.32 -11.13 -2.44
CA PRO A 154 -9.85 -12.47 -2.10
C PRO A 154 -9.30 -13.21 -3.35
N LEU A 155 -8.38 -14.16 -3.15
CA LEU A 155 -7.69 -14.87 -4.25
C LEU A 155 -8.59 -15.53 -5.31
N LYS A 156 -9.80 -15.96 -4.94
CA LYS A 156 -10.72 -16.65 -5.87
C LYS A 156 -11.63 -15.70 -6.65
N ASN A 157 -11.54 -14.40 -6.38
CA ASN A 157 -12.34 -13.37 -7.03
C ASN A 157 -11.55 -12.77 -8.20
N GLN A 158 -12.26 -12.27 -9.21
CA GLN A 158 -11.65 -11.45 -10.25
C GLN A 158 -11.36 -10.05 -9.72
N LYS A 159 -10.59 -9.25 -10.47
CA LYS A 159 -10.42 -7.82 -10.20
C LYS A 159 -11.80 -7.15 -10.17
N PRO A 160 -12.16 -6.44 -9.09
CA PRO A 160 -13.42 -5.71 -9.01
C PRO A 160 -13.57 -4.68 -10.14
N SER A 161 -14.81 -4.45 -10.60
CA SER A 161 -15.07 -3.39 -11.59
C SER A 161 -14.92 -1.97 -11.03
N GLN A 162 -15.00 -1.81 -9.70
CA GLN A 162 -14.82 -0.54 -9.01
C GLN A 162 -13.61 -0.61 -8.08
N PRO A 163 -12.70 0.37 -8.14
CA PRO A 163 -11.56 0.41 -7.22
C PRO A 163 -12.03 0.73 -5.80
N LEU A 164 -11.25 0.27 -4.82
CA LEU A 164 -11.43 0.65 -3.41
C LEU A 164 -11.05 2.12 -3.21
N LEU A 165 -9.92 2.54 -3.79
CA LEU A 165 -9.40 3.90 -3.72
C LEU A 165 -9.15 4.44 -5.12
N SER A 166 -9.42 5.73 -5.31
CA SER A 166 -9.05 6.48 -6.50
C SER A 166 -8.52 7.84 -6.08
N SER A 167 -7.32 8.21 -6.53
CA SER A 167 -6.75 9.54 -6.36
C SER A 167 -6.34 10.10 -7.71
N THR A 168 -6.79 11.30 -8.05
CA THR A 168 -6.55 11.94 -9.36
C THR A 168 -5.42 12.98 -9.35
N SER A 169 -4.69 13.08 -8.24
CA SER A 169 -3.67 14.11 -7.98
C SER A 169 -2.25 13.57 -7.81
N ILE A 170 -2.02 12.30 -8.19
CA ILE A 170 -0.71 11.68 -8.08
C ILE A 170 0.11 12.01 -9.32
N ASN A 171 1.05 12.94 -9.20
CA ASN A 171 2.05 13.22 -10.24
C ASN A 171 3.37 12.52 -9.85
N LEU A 172 3.82 11.58 -10.68
CA LEU A 172 5.04 10.79 -10.52
C LEU A 172 6.24 11.43 -11.23
#